data_AF-A0A2G9HMR8-F1
#
_entry.id   AF-A0A2G9HMR8-F1
#
_cell.length_a   1.000
_cell.length_b   1.000
_cell.length_c   1.000
_cell.angle_alpha   90.00
_cell.angle_beta   90.00
_cell.angle_gamma   90.00
#
_symmetry.space_group_name_H-M   'P 1'
#
loop_
_entity.id
_entity.type
_entity.pdbx_description
1 polymer ?
#
loop_
_entity_poly.entity_id
_entity_poly.type
_entity_poly.pdbx_seq_one_letter_code
_entity_poly.pdbx_strand_id
1 'polypeptide(L)'
;MGRRCGPSIFIRLIDALSGSKVGSYLDEDKPGPRSRGLNELSTNQINSITSLQIRTVQKEDELSTKLASLQEEMAHLPIPIIAKEIRQGEYSQDVGEALNEHATCMVSLLEEADKYNLRLDMLKELIRLLTPIQAVDFLAAAKKLYLCLRAWGRRRKQHNEGK
;
A
#
# COMPACT_ATOMS: atom_id res chain seq x y z
N MET A 1 18.00 5.29 11.10
CA MET A 1 16.56 5.67 11.10
C MET A 1 15.88 4.99 9.92
N GLY A 2 15.19 3.88 10.13
CA GLY A 2 14.43 3.20 9.09
C GLY A 2 13.19 4.01 8.72
N ARG A 3 12.97 4.27 7.43
CA ARG A 3 11.69 4.80 6.95
C ARG A 3 10.63 3.74 7.23
N ARG A 4 9.82 3.94 8.29
CA ARG A 4 8.61 3.13 8.52
C ARG A 4 7.79 3.16 7.24
N CYS A 5 7.35 2.00 6.76
CA CYS A 5 6.38 1.90 5.69
C CYS A 5 5.20 2.81 6.06
N GLY A 6 4.92 3.79 5.19
CA GLY A 6 3.89 4.78 5.48
C GLY A 6 2.52 4.11 5.60
N PRO A 7 1.62 4.60 6.46
CA PRO A 7 0.28 4.01 6.62
C PRO A 7 -0.41 3.82 5.28
N SER A 8 -1.14 2.70 5.17
CA SER A 8 -1.95 2.36 4.01
C SER A 8 -2.79 3.55 3.51
N ILE A 9 -2.94 3.65 2.20
CA ILE A 9 -3.63 4.76 1.52
C ILE A 9 -5.06 4.98 2.03
N PHE A 10 -5.73 3.91 2.45
CA PHE A 10 -7.09 3.97 3.01
C PHE A 10 -7.14 4.63 4.38
N ILE A 11 -6.14 4.41 5.23
CA ILE A 11 -6.02 5.07 6.54
C ILE A 11 -5.68 6.55 6.34
N ARG A 12 -4.73 6.87 5.46
CA ARG A 12 -4.43 8.27 5.15
C ARG A 12 -5.64 9.02 4.58
N LEU A 13 -6.45 8.32 3.79
CA LEU A 13 -7.68 8.86 3.26
C LEU A 13 -8.71 9.11 4.38
N ILE A 14 -8.91 8.17 5.30
CA ILE A 14 -9.86 8.40 6.40
C ILE A 14 -9.38 9.52 7.32
N ASP A 15 -8.09 9.57 7.66
CA ASP A 15 -7.51 10.66 8.46
C ASP A 15 -7.67 12.01 7.76
N ALA A 16 -7.48 12.06 6.43
CA ALA A 16 -7.67 13.27 5.65
C ALA A 16 -9.15 13.70 5.59
N LEU A 17 -10.07 12.73 5.51
CA LEU A 17 -11.52 12.99 5.48
C LEU A 17 -12.07 13.36 6.87
N SER A 18 -11.43 12.92 7.95
CA SER A 18 -11.84 13.20 9.33
C SER A 18 -11.16 14.43 9.94
N GLY A 19 -9.91 14.71 9.56
CA GLY A 19 -9.13 15.83 10.09
C GLY A 19 -9.20 17.11 9.26
N SER A 20 -9.70 17.06 8.03
CA SER A 20 -9.76 18.22 7.14
C SER A 20 -11.18 18.53 6.69
N LYS A 21 -11.44 19.81 6.40
CA LYS A 21 -12.54 20.26 5.55
C LYS A 21 -12.40 19.74 4.09
N VAL A 22 -11.78 18.59 3.84
CA VAL A 22 -11.68 17.94 2.51
C VAL A 22 -13.06 17.57 1.97
N GLY A 23 -14.09 17.51 2.84
CA GLY A 23 -15.48 17.47 2.42
C GLY A 23 -15.85 18.51 1.35
N SER A 24 -15.20 19.69 1.33
CA SER A 24 -15.52 20.75 0.36
C SER A 24 -15.03 20.49 -1.08
N TYR A 25 -14.05 19.59 -1.29
CA TYR A 25 -13.61 19.20 -2.65
C TYR A 25 -14.45 18.07 -3.24
N LEU A 26 -15.25 17.39 -2.41
CA LEU A 26 -16.22 16.38 -2.86
C LEU A 26 -17.62 16.97 -3.09
N ASP A 27 -17.84 18.20 -2.63
CA ASP A 27 -19.15 18.88 -2.55
C ASP A 27 -19.55 19.64 -3.82
N GLU A 28 -18.71 19.70 -4.85
CA GLU A 28 -19.05 20.45 -6.08
C GLU A 28 -20.14 19.80 -6.95
N ASP A 29 -20.60 18.57 -6.65
CA ASP A 29 -21.39 17.81 -7.64
C ASP A 29 -22.58 16.97 -7.09
N LYS A 30 -23.19 17.32 -5.95
CA LYS A 30 -24.49 16.72 -5.56
C LYS A 30 -25.48 17.70 -4.90
N PRO A 31 -26.65 17.97 -5.50
CA PRO A 31 -27.78 18.59 -4.80
C PRO A 31 -28.46 17.52 -3.93
N GLY A 32 -28.08 17.44 -2.66
CA GLY A 32 -28.67 16.53 -1.68
C GLY A 32 -28.43 17.03 -0.25
N PRO A 33 -29.24 16.58 0.73
CA PRO A 33 -29.15 17.07 2.11
C PRO A 33 -27.73 16.81 2.64
N ARG A 34 -27.10 17.86 3.19
CA ARG A 34 -25.75 17.82 3.75
C ARG A 34 -25.64 16.67 4.74
N SER A 35 -25.10 15.54 4.27
CA SER A 35 -24.81 14.42 5.13
C SER A 35 -23.78 14.90 6.15
N ARG A 36 -24.13 14.72 7.42
CA ARG A 36 -23.28 14.85 8.60
C ARG A 36 -22.21 13.74 8.52
N GLY A 37 -21.34 13.84 7.51
CA GLY A 37 -20.53 12.74 6.96
C GLY A 37 -19.30 12.40 7.79
N LEU A 38 -18.25 11.88 7.15
CA LEU A 38 -16.97 11.47 7.75
C LEU A 38 -16.26 12.53 8.63
N ASN A 39 -16.77 13.78 8.63
CA ASN A 39 -16.38 14.85 9.55
C ASN A 39 -16.85 14.62 11.01
N GLU A 40 -17.87 13.79 11.25
CA GLU A 40 -18.35 13.42 12.59
C GLU A 40 -18.12 11.91 12.84
N LEU A 41 -16.86 11.47 12.84
CA LEU A 41 -16.54 10.16 13.42
C LEU A 41 -16.68 10.25 14.94
N SER A 42 -17.41 9.30 15.53
CA SER A 42 -17.48 9.16 16.98
C SER A 42 -16.11 8.84 17.58
N THR A 43 -15.83 9.29 18.80
CA THR A 43 -14.62 8.92 19.56
C THR A 43 -14.39 7.41 19.60
N ASN A 44 -15.47 6.62 19.68
CA ASN A 44 -15.38 5.15 19.65
C ASN A 44 -14.94 4.61 18.29
N GLN A 45 -15.40 5.23 17.19
CA GLN A 45 -14.97 4.90 15.83
C GLN A 45 -13.49 5.28 15.64
N ILE A 46 -13.08 6.46 16.09
CA ILE A 46 -11.68 6.93 16.02
C ILE A 46 -10.75 5.98 16.76
N ASN A 47 -11.10 5.58 17.99
CA ASN A 47 -10.30 4.62 18.77
C ASN A 47 -10.21 3.26 18.08
N SER A 48 -11.32 2.79 17.51
CA SER A 48 -11.37 1.52 16.77
C SER A 48 -10.51 1.57 15.51
N ILE A 49 -10.59 2.66 14.73
CA ILE A 49 -9.76 2.89 13.54
C ILE A 49 -8.29 2.98 13.91
N THR A 50 -7.95 3.67 15.01
CA THR A 50 -6.57 3.78 15.51
C THR A 50 -6.02 2.40 15.87
N SER A 51 -6.81 1.57 16.56
CA SER A 51 -6.41 0.18 16.87
C SER A 51 -6.21 -0.67 15.62
N LEU A 52 -7.07 -0.50 14.61
CA LEU A 52 -6.97 -1.19 13.32
C LEU A 52 -5.71 -0.75 12.57
N GLN A 53 -5.37 0.54 12.61
CA GLN A 53 -4.16 1.08 12.04
C GLN A 53 -2.91 0.50 12.70
N ILE A 54 -2.84 0.47 14.04
CA ILE A 54 -1.69 -0.08 14.77
C ILE A 54 -1.47 -1.55 14.37
N ARG A 55 -2.52 -2.36 14.37
CA ARG A 55 -2.46 -3.77 13.95
C ARG A 55 -2.00 -3.93 12.49
N THR A 56 -2.46 -3.05 11.61
CA THR A 56 -2.08 -3.10 10.18
C THR A 56 -0.61 -2.74 10.01
N VAL A 57 -0.15 -1.67 10.67
CA VAL A 57 1.26 -1.25 10.65
C VAL A 57 2.17 -2.33 11.20
N GLN A 58 1.78 -3.02 12.28
CA GLN A 58 2.57 -4.13 12.82
C GLN A 58 2.75 -5.27 11.80
N LYS A 59 1.68 -5.63 11.07
CA LYS A 59 1.75 -6.65 10.02
C LYS A 59 2.55 -6.19 8.81
N GLU A 60 2.44 -4.92 8.42
CA GLU A 60 3.25 -4.33 7.35
C GLU A 60 4.74 -4.28 7.74
N ASP A 61 5.06 -3.96 9.00
CA ASP A 61 6.42 -3.96 9.52
C ASP A 61 7.01 -5.38 9.60
N GLU A 62 6.22 -6.39 9.97
CA GLU A 62 6.63 -7.79 9.93
C GLU A 62 7.00 -8.24 8.51
N LEU A 63 6.14 -7.95 7.53
CA LEU A 63 6.41 -8.25 6.12
C LEU A 63 7.62 -7.47 5.60
N SER A 64 7.75 -6.20 5.98
CA SER A 64 8.90 -5.38 5.60
C SER A 64 10.20 -5.91 6.20
N THR A 65 10.16 -6.48 7.40
CA THR A 65 11.32 -7.08 8.06
C THR A 65 11.73 -8.36 7.36
N LYS A 66 10.77 -9.25 7.05
CA LYS A 66 11.02 -10.47 6.25
C LYS A 66 11.64 -10.14 4.88
N LEU A 67 11.09 -9.13 4.19
CA LEU A 67 11.63 -8.68 2.90
C LEU A 67 13.04 -8.11 3.04
N ALA A 68 13.31 -7.32 4.08
CA ALA A 68 14.64 -6.77 4.33
C ALA A 68 15.68 -7.85 4.62
N SER A 69 15.33 -8.87 5.42
CA SER A 69 16.20 -10.01 5.70
C SER A 69 16.56 -10.78 4.43
N LEU A 70 15.57 -11.07 3.56
CA LEU A 70 15.87 -11.70 2.27
C LEU A 70 16.76 -10.82 1.38
N GLN A 71 16.54 -9.50 1.37
CA GLN A 71 17.40 -8.59 0.59
C GLN A 71 18.83 -8.51 1.15
N GLU A 72 19.01 -8.61 2.47
CA GLU A 72 20.31 -8.67 3.12
C GLU A 72 21.06 -9.96 2.77
N GLU A 73 20.35 -11.10 2.75
CA GLU A 73 20.91 -12.39 2.28
C GLU A 73 21.44 -12.29 0.85
N MET A 74 20.73 -11.59 -0.03
CA MET A 74 21.16 -11.35 -1.42
C MET A 74 22.39 -10.43 -1.51
N ALA A 75 22.55 -9.50 -0.56
CA ALA A 75 23.67 -8.55 -0.56
C ALA A 75 25.01 -9.21 -0.20
N HIS A 76 24.99 -10.41 0.38
CA HIS A 76 26.19 -11.22 0.61
C HIS A 76 26.75 -11.85 -0.68
N LEU A 77 25.97 -11.87 -1.77
CA LEU A 77 26.44 -12.30 -3.08
C LEU A 77 27.24 -11.16 -3.75
N PRO A 78 28.45 -11.42 -4.26
CA PRO A 78 29.23 -10.40 -4.96
C PRO A 78 28.61 -10.09 -6.32
N ILE A 79 27.69 -9.11 -6.34
CA ILE A 79 27.00 -8.59 -7.54
C ILE A 79 27.96 -8.36 -8.73
N PRO A 80 29.19 -7.83 -8.57
CA PRO A 80 30.13 -7.65 -9.69
C PRO A 80 30.64 -8.96 -10.29
N ILE A 81 30.80 -10.01 -9.47
CA ILE A 81 31.29 -11.32 -9.90
C ILE A 81 30.18 -12.03 -10.69
N ILE A 82 28.96 -12.02 -10.16
CA ILE A 82 27.78 -12.55 -10.85
C ILE A 82 27.56 -11.83 -12.19
N ALA A 83 27.66 -10.50 -12.20
CA ALA A 83 27.51 -9.71 -13.43
C ALA A 83 28.66 -9.92 -14.44
N LYS A 84 29.81 -10.43 -14.01
CA LYS A 84 30.94 -10.78 -14.87
C LYS A 84 30.75 -12.19 -15.45
N GLU A 85 30.36 -13.16 -14.62
CA GLU A 85 30.04 -14.54 -15.02
C GLU A 85 28.89 -14.59 -16.05
N ILE A 86 27.82 -13.80 -15.84
CA ILE A 86 26.72 -13.66 -16.82
C ILE A 86 27.22 -13.11 -18.16
N ARG A 87 28.19 -12.19 -18.15
CA ARG A 87 28.77 -11.61 -19.39
C ARG A 87 29.74 -12.55 -20.10
N GLN A 88 30.38 -13.45 -19.37
CA GLN A 88 31.36 -14.40 -19.90
C GLN A 88 30.72 -15.74 -20.30
N GLY A 89 29.44 -15.96 -19.97
CA GLY A 89 28.75 -17.23 -20.24
C GLY A 89 29.16 -18.37 -19.29
N GLU A 90 30.00 -18.08 -18.31
CA GLU A 90 30.45 -18.99 -17.25
C GLU A 90 29.47 -18.93 -16.08
N TYR A 91 28.19 -19.19 -16.36
CA TYR A 91 27.18 -19.23 -15.31
C TYR A 91 27.38 -20.49 -14.48
N SER A 92 27.99 -20.35 -13.31
CA SER A 92 27.99 -21.40 -12.30
C SER A 92 26.55 -21.83 -12.02
N GLN A 93 26.24 -23.11 -12.27
CA GLN A 93 24.90 -23.67 -12.03
C GLN A 93 24.43 -23.40 -10.58
N ASP A 94 25.37 -23.40 -9.64
CA ASP A 94 25.16 -23.19 -8.20
C ASP A 94 24.72 -21.74 -7.87
N VAL A 95 25.34 -20.74 -8.52
CA VAL A 95 24.95 -19.33 -8.36
C VAL A 95 23.56 -19.08 -8.94
N GLY A 96 23.23 -19.77 -10.03
CA GLY A 96 21.95 -19.62 -10.67
C GLY A 96 20.78 -20.27 -9.96
N GLU A 97 21.03 -21.42 -9.35
CA GLU A 97 20.08 -22.11 -8.49
C GLU A 97 19.78 -21.23 -7.26
N ALA A 98 20.81 -20.70 -6.59
CA ALA A 98 20.64 -19.78 -5.46
C ALA A 98 19.86 -18.50 -5.80
N LEU A 99 20.12 -17.89 -6.98
CA LEU A 99 19.37 -16.71 -7.44
C LEU A 99 17.91 -17.03 -7.76
N ASN A 100 17.65 -18.20 -8.35
CA ASN A 100 16.29 -18.63 -8.69
C ASN A 100 15.47 -19.01 -7.44
N GLU A 101 16.10 -19.68 -6.46
CA GLU A 101 15.51 -19.95 -5.15
C GLU A 101 15.16 -18.64 -4.43
N HIS A 102 16.07 -17.67 -4.44
CA HIS A 102 15.85 -16.35 -3.86
C HIS A 102 14.69 -15.59 -4.53
N ALA A 103 14.67 -15.55 -5.86
CA ALA A 103 13.59 -14.93 -6.62
C ALA A 103 12.24 -15.59 -6.31
N THR A 104 12.22 -16.93 -6.20
CA THR A 104 11.02 -17.68 -5.82
C THR A 104 10.57 -17.34 -4.39
N CYS A 105 11.51 -17.19 -3.46
CA CYS A 105 11.23 -16.76 -2.09
C CYS A 105 10.64 -15.34 -2.04
N MET A 106 11.21 -14.39 -2.79
CA MET A 106 10.68 -13.04 -2.89
C MET A 106 9.27 -13.00 -3.49
N VAL A 107 9.02 -13.77 -4.56
CA VAL A 107 7.68 -13.90 -5.16
C VAL A 107 6.70 -14.47 -4.14
N SER A 108 7.10 -15.50 -3.40
CA SER A 108 6.25 -16.11 -2.36
C SER A 108 5.90 -15.14 -1.24
N LEU A 109 6.83 -14.26 -0.81
CA LEU A 109 6.55 -13.21 0.18
C LEU A 109 5.61 -12.12 -0.37
N LEU A 110 5.75 -11.76 -1.65
CA LEU A 110 4.84 -10.81 -2.30
C LEU A 110 3.44 -11.41 -2.42
N GLU A 111 3.37 -12.67 -2.84
CA GLU A 111 2.13 -13.45 -2.84
C GLU A 111 1.57 -13.60 -1.43
N GLU A 112 2.40 -13.78 -0.40
CA GLU A 112 1.97 -13.82 0.99
C GLU A 112 1.35 -12.49 1.41
N ALA A 113 1.98 -11.37 1.07
CA ALA A 113 1.45 -10.03 1.33
C ALA A 113 0.13 -9.76 0.60
N ASP A 114 -0.01 -10.23 -0.64
CA ASP A 114 -1.23 -10.10 -1.44
C ASP A 114 -2.33 -11.11 -1.01
N LYS A 115 -1.97 -12.37 -0.73
CA LYS A 115 -2.85 -13.47 -0.31
C LYS A 115 -3.42 -13.26 1.08
N TYR A 116 -2.62 -12.76 2.02
CA TYR A 116 -3.14 -12.32 3.31
C TYR A 116 -3.99 -11.06 3.22
N ASN A 117 -4.19 -10.52 2.01
CA ASN A 117 -5.18 -9.50 1.68
C ASN A 117 -5.16 -8.37 2.71
N LEU A 118 -3.99 -8.03 3.26
CA LEU A 118 -3.90 -7.21 4.46
C LEU A 118 -4.61 -5.87 4.27
N ARG A 119 -4.50 -5.33 3.06
CA ARG A 119 -5.15 -4.10 2.62
C ARG A 119 -6.65 -4.26 2.42
N LEU A 120 -7.11 -5.38 1.85
CA LEU A 120 -8.54 -5.67 1.63
C LEU A 120 -9.26 -6.03 2.93
N ASP A 121 -8.63 -6.78 3.82
CA ASP A 121 -9.19 -7.10 5.12
C ASP A 121 -9.22 -5.88 6.04
N MET A 122 -8.17 -5.04 6.01
CA MET A 122 -8.22 -3.73 6.67
C MET A 122 -9.37 -2.87 6.11
N LEU A 123 -9.57 -2.84 4.79
CA LEU A 123 -10.69 -2.12 4.19
C LEU A 123 -12.06 -2.66 4.64
N LYS A 124 -12.23 -3.99 4.72
CA LYS A 124 -13.46 -4.61 5.23
C LYS A 124 -13.72 -4.24 6.68
N GLU A 125 -12.70 -4.34 7.53
CA GLU A 125 -12.79 -3.94 8.95
C GLU A 125 -13.10 -2.45 9.09
N LEU A 126 -12.47 -1.61 8.27
CA LEU A 126 -12.72 -0.17 8.25
C LEU A 126 -14.18 0.15 7.88
N ILE A 127 -14.71 -0.48 6.83
CA ILE A 127 -16.11 -0.32 6.42
C ILE A 127 -17.07 -0.80 7.50
N ARG A 128 -16.74 -1.88 8.24
CA ARG A 128 -17.55 -2.37 9.37
C ARG A 128 -17.63 -1.39 10.54
N LEU A 129 -16.61 -0.56 10.73
CA LEU A 129 -16.56 0.47 11.78
C LEU A 129 -17.34 1.74 11.41
N LEU A 130 -17.69 1.90 10.13
CA LEU A 130 -18.42 3.07 9.62
C LEU A 130 -19.92 2.81 9.58
N THR A 131 -20.70 3.87 9.74
CA THR A 131 -22.14 3.80 9.42
C THR A 131 -22.34 3.65 7.91
N PRO A 132 -23.47 3.10 7.44
CA PRO A 132 -23.69 2.86 6.00
C PRO A 132 -23.48 4.10 5.12
N ILE A 133 -23.89 5.28 5.59
CA ILE A 133 -23.72 6.55 4.86
C ILE A 133 -22.24 6.94 4.82
N GLN A 134 -21.54 6.88 5.95
CA GLN A 134 -20.08 7.15 6.03
C GLN A 134 -19.28 6.19 5.14
N ALA A 135 -19.67 4.91 5.09
CA ALA A 135 -19.02 3.91 4.25
C ALA A 135 -19.17 4.25 2.75
N VAL A 136 -20.35 4.70 2.30
CA VAL A 136 -20.56 5.13 0.91
C VAL A 136 -19.72 6.35 0.58
N ASP A 137 -19.68 7.35 1.47
CA ASP A 137 -18.86 8.56 1.28
C ASP A 137 -17.36 8.22 1.22
N PHE A 138 -16.91 7.33 2.09
CA PHE A 138 -15.52 6.85 2.12
C PHE A 138 -15.15 6.12 0.83
N LEU A 139 -16.00 5.19 0.38
CA LEU A 139 -15.78 4.43 -0.85
C LEU A 139 -15.77 5.33 -2.09
N ALA A 140 -16.66 6.33 -2.15
CA ALA A 140 -16.67 7.31 -3.22
C ALA A 140 -15.37 8.13 -3.27
N ALA A 141 -14.90 8.61 -2.11
CA ALA A 141 -13.63 9.30 -1.99
C ALA A 141 -12.44 8.41 -2.39
N ALA A 142 -12.44 7.14 -1.97
CA ALA A 142 -11.41 6.17 -2.32
C ALA A 142 -11.36 5.92 -3.83
N LYS A 143 -12.53 5.81 -4.48
CA LYS A 143 -12.61 5.64 -5.93
C LYS A 143 -12.11 6.88 -6.69
N LYS A 144 -12.48 8.08 -6.25
CA LYS A 144 -11.98 9.34 -6.81
C LYS A 144 -10.45 9.41 -6.72
N LEU A 145 -9.88 9.12 -5.53
CA LEU A 145 -8.43 9.08 -5.34
C LEU A 145 -7.74 8.10 -6.28
N TYR A 146 -8.28 6.88 -6.42
CA TYR A 146 -7.75 5.87 -7.34
C TYR A 146 -7.74 6.37 -8.79
N LEU A 147 -8.82 7.01 -9.24
CA LEU A 147 -8.91 7.57 -10.60
C LEU A 147 -7.90 8.70 -10.82
N CYS A 148 -7.74 9.60 -9.84
CA CYS A 148 -6.73 10.66 -9.88
C CYS A 148 -5.31 10.09 -9.97
N LEU A 149 -4.99 9.10 -9.13
CA LEU A 149 -3.68 8.45 -9.14
C LEU A 149 -3.41 7.74 -10.48
N ARG A 150 -4.41 7.05 -11.04
CA ARG A 150 -4.31 6.40 -12.35
C ARG A 150 -4.10 7.41 -13.46
N ALA A 151 -4.82 8.53 -13.45
CA ALA A 151 -4.67 9.60 -14.43
C ALA A 151 -3.27 10.25 -14.35
N TRP A 152 -2.79 10.52 -13.14
CA TRP A 152 -1.44 11.03 -12.92
C TRP A 152 -0.36 10.06 -13.40
N GLY A 153 -0.52 8.77 -13.11
CA GLY A 153 0.39 7.72 -13.60
C GLY A 153 0.47 7.66 -15.13
N ARG A 154 -0.67 7.80 -15.83
CA ARG A 154 -0.68 7.88 -17.30
C ARG A 154 0.06 9.10 -17.84
N ARG A 155 -0.14 10.27 -17.22
CA ARG A 155 0.56 11.51 -17.62
C ARG A 155 2.08 11.37 -17.47
N ARG A 156 2.56 10.71 -16.41
CA ARG A 156 4.00 10.46 -16.24
C ARG A 156 4.58 9.55 -17.31
N LYS A 157 3.86 8.52 -17.75
CA LYS A 157 4.33 7.64 -18.83
C LYS A 157 4.46 8.41 -20.15
N GLN A 158 3.45 9.22 -20.49
CA GLN A 158 3.47 10.07 -21.68
C GLN A 158 4.60 11.10 -21.67
N HIS A 159 4.91 11.67 -20.50
CA HIS A 159 6.04 12.60 -20.36
C HIS A 159 7.41 11.91 -20.46
N ASN A 160 7.51 10.63 -20.11
CA ASN A 160 8.76 9.86 -20.18
C ASN A 160 8.98 9.16 -21.53
N GLU A 161 7.93 8.94 -22.33
CA GLU A 161 8.02 8.37 -23.69
C GLU A 161 8.25 9.44 -24.77
N GLY A 162 8.18 10.74 -24.42
CA GLY A 162 8.48 11.88 -25.29
C GLY A 162 9.89 12.45 -25.13
N LYS A 163 10.80 11.75 -24.45
CA LYS A 163 12.22 12.06 -24.31
C LYS A 163 13.05 10.89 -24.84
#